data_AF-A0A7C1UGU8-F1
#
_entry.id   AF-A0A7C1UGU8-F1
#
_cell.length_a   1.000
_cell.length_b   1.000
_cell.length_c   1.000
_cell.angle_alpha   90.00
_cell.angle_beta   90.00
_cell.angle_gamma   90.00
#
_symmetry.space_group_name_H-M   'P 1'
#
loop_
_entity.id
_entity.type
_entity.pdbx_description
1 polymer ?
#
loop_
_entity_poly.entity_id
_entity_poly.type
_entity_poly.pdbx_seq_one_letter_code
_entity_poly.pdbx_strand_id
1 'polypeptide(L)'
;MGAELAARHFGGDALVAVPRDTELWVMPLHSTAGGGLLLKQRNLAGDRSALVLESLPRDFSSGRRSAFWDQANGVLRVSLAPDSGESRASRGRGRSDV
;
A
#
# COMPACT_ATOMS: atom_id res chain seq x y z
N MET A 1 3.44 -2.28 -4.48
CA MET A 1 3.64 -1.18 -5.43
C MET A 1 4.25 -1.76 -6.70
N GLY A 2 3.67 -1.46 -7.86
CA GLY A 2 4.20 -1.98 -9.14
C GLY A 2 5.56 -1.34 -9.49
N ALA A 3 6.41 -2.10 -10.18
CA ALA A 3 7.76 -1.68 -10.54
C ALA A 3 7.84 -0.32 -11.25
N GLU A 4 6.96 -0.06 -12.23
CA GLU A 4 6.98 1.20 -12.98
C GLU A 4 6.68 2.41 -12.07
N LEU A 5 5.64 2.30 -11.23
CA LEU A 5 5.28 3.36 -10.28
C LEU A 5 6.42 3.60 -9.27
N ALA A 6 7.04 2.52 -8.78
CA ALA A 6 8.15 2.60 -7.85
C ALA A 6 9.38 3.27 -8.48
N ALA A 7 9.78 2.85 -9.68
CA ALA A 7 10.92 3.43 -10.38
C ALA A 7 10.70 4.91 -10.72
N ARG A 8 9.48 5.30 -11.08
CA ARG A 8 9.14 6.67 -11.47
C ARG A 8 9.10 7.65 -10.30
N HIS A 9 8.61 7.21 -9.13
CA HIS A 9 8.30 8.12 -8.03
C HIS A 9 9.04 7.83 -6.72
N PHE A 10 9.55 6.62 -6.52
CA PHE A 10 10.12 6.14 -5.25
C PHE A 10 11.59 5.68 -5.38
N GLY A 11 12.40 6.41 -6.15
CA GLY A 11 13.80 6.03 -6.42
C GLY A 11 14.74 5.99 -5.21
N GLY A 12 14.36 6.63 -4.09
CA GLY A 12 15.11 6.58 -2.83
C GLY A 12 14.81 5.36 -1.96
N ASP A 13 13.92 4.47 -2.39
CA ASP A 13 13.50 3.26 -1.67
C ASP A 13 13.02 3.51 -0.22
N ALA A 14 12.55 4.73 0.07
CA ALA A 14 11.94 5.11 1.34
C ALA A 14 10.66 5.93 1.12
N LEU A 15 9.74 5.84 2.08
CA LEU A 15 8.48 6.58 2.05
C LEU A 15 8.02 6.97 3.45
N VAL A 16 7.03 7.86 3.50
CA VAL A 16 6.19 8.10 4.67
C VAL A 16 4.75 7.72 4.32
N ALA A 17 4.05 7.11 5.27
CA ALA A 17 2.63 6.80 5.16
C ALA A 17 1.86 7.68 6.15
N VAL A 18 0.98 8.54 5.65
CA VAL A 18 0.25 9.54 6.44
C VAL A 18 -1.25 9.31 6.30
N PRO A 19 -1.96 8.95 7.37
CA PRO A 19 -3.41 8.81 7.33
C PRO A 19 -4.08 10.16 7.11
N ARG A 20 -5.06 10.22 6.20
CA ARG A 20 -5.87 11.40 5.94
C ARG A 20 -7.31 10.99 5.65
N ASP A 21 -8.18 11.19 6.63
CA ASP A 21 -9.60 10.83 6.57
C ASP A 21 -9.81 9.39 6.07
N THR A 22 -10.36 9.21 4.87
CA THR A 22 -10.65 7.92 4.25
C THR A 22 -9.53 7.39 3.35
N GLU A 23 -8.35 8.01 3.41
CA GLU A 23 -7.20 7.69 2.57
C GLU A 23 -5.92 7.51 3.39
N LEU A 24 -4.98 6.77 2.80
CA LEU A 24 -3.58 6.77 3.19
C LEU A 24 -2.79 7.49 2.11
N TRP A 25 -2.10 8.56 2.49
CA TRP A 25 -1.18 9.27 1.60
C TRP A 25 0.21 8.68 1.75
N VAL A 26 0.77 8.22 0.64
CA VAL A 26 2.11 7.62 0.59
C VAL A 26 3.04 8.55 -0.17
N MET A 27 4.03 9.09 0.53
CA MET A 27 4.93 10.12 0.02
C MET A 27 6.34 9.54 -0.17
N PRO A 28 6.98 9.71 -1.34
CA PRO A 28 8.35 9.27 -1.52
C PRO A 28 9.32 10.11 -0.70
N LEU A 29 10.35 9.48 -0.18
CA LEU A 29 11.52 10.16 0.38
C LEU A 29 12.69 10.04 -0.59
N HIS A 30 13.43 11.14 -0.75
CA HIS A 30 14.58 11.19 -1.66
C HIS A 30 15.85 10.56 -1.05
N SER A 31 15.83 10.22 0.24
CA SER A 31 16.88 9.42 0.88
C SER A 31 16.33 8.67 2.09
N THR A 32 16.96 7.54 2.42
CA THR A 32 16.68 6.78 3.66
C THR A 32 17.19 7.49 4.92
N ALA A 33 18.10 8.45 4.77
CA ALA A 33 18.67 9.23 5.88
C ALA A 33 17.64 10.15 6.55
N GLY A 34 16.55 10.49 5.86
CA GLY A 34 15.45 11.29 6.41
C GLY A 34 14.52 10.54 7.37
N GLY A 35 14.78 9.25 7.63
CA GLY A 35 13.85 8.38 8.35
C GLY A 35 12.76 7.80 7.44
N GLY A 36 11.73 7.19 8.02
CA GLY A 36 10.57 6.65 7.29
C GLY A 36 10.58 5.12 7.10
N LEU A 37 9.69 4.66 6.24
CA LEU A 37 9.47 3.24 5.96
C LEU A 37 10.28 2.81 4.73
N LEU A 38 10.96 1.68 4.85
CA LEU A 38 11.76 1.10 3.77
C LEU A 38 10.88 0.40 2.73
N LEU A 39 11.09 0.71 1.45
CA LEU A 39 10.56 -0.05 0.32
C LEU A 39 11.52 -1.18 -0.05
N LYS A 40 11.10 -2.41 0.23
CA LYS A 40 11.84 -3.61 -0.15
C LYS A 40 11.43 -4.09 -1.53
N GLN A 41 12.38 -4.46 -2.36
CA GLN A 41 12.10 -5.17 -3.61
C GLN A 41 11.58 -6.58 -3.31
N ARG A 42 10.39 -6.92 -3.82
CA ARG A 42 9.72 -8.20 -3.54
C ARG A 42 9.94 -9.25 -4.63
N ASN A 43 10.38 -8.85 -5.83
CA ASN A 43 10.59 -9.73 -6.97
C ASN A 43 11.62 -9.16 -7.95
N LEU A 44 12.06 -9.98 -8.92
CA LEU A 44 13.03 -9.57 -9.95
C LEU A 44 12.49 -8.51 -10.91
N ALA A 45 11.17 -8.35 -11.04
CA ALA A 45 10.56 -7.31 -11.86
C ALA A 45 10.72 -5.91 -11.27
N GLY A 46 11.11 -5.79 -9.99
CA GLY A 46 11.33 -4.51 -9.32
C GLY A 46 10.14 -4.00 -8.51
N ASP A 47 9.09 -4.80 -8.33
CA ASP A 47 7.96 -4.41 -7.48
C ASP A 47 8.43 -4.18 -6.04
N ARG A 48 7.81 -3.21 -5.36
CA ARG A 48 8.18 -2.84 -3.99
C ARG A 48 7.07 -3.10 -2.98
N SER A 49 7.46 -3.38 -1.73
CA SER A 49 6.58 -3.50 -0.57
C SER A 49 7.13 -2.74 0.64
N ALA A 50 6.21 -2.23 1.47
CA ALA A 50 6.48 -1.66 2.79
C ALA A 50 5.41 -2.13 3.77
N LEU A 51 5.76 -2.23 5.06
CA LEU A 51 4.81 -2.47 6.14
C LEU A 51 4.33 -1.11 6.66
N VAL A 52 3.01 -0.90 6.70
CA VAL A 52 2.38 0.38 7.08
C VAL A 52 1.33 0.22 8.19
N LEU A 53 1.35 -0.92 8.90
CA LEU A 53 0.27 -1.32 9.81
C LEU A 53 0.03 -0.29 10.92
N GLU A 54 1.09 0.32 11.41
CA GLU A 54 1.10 1.35 12.45
C GLU A 54 0.43 2.66 12.00
N SER A 55 0.32 2.86 10.69
CA SER A 55 -0.38 4.00 10.09
C SER A 55 -1.85 3.69 9.80
N LEU A 56 -2.32 2.45 9.96
CA LEU A 56 -3.69 2.07 9.61
C LEU A 56 -4.63 2.12 10.82
N PRO A 57 -5.94 2.32 10.61
CA PRO A 57 -6.94 2.11 11.66
C PRO A 57 -6.83 0.70 12.26
N ARG A 58 -7.11 0.56 13.56
CA ARG A 58 -6.96 -0.73 14.28
C ARG A 58 -7.84 -1.85 13.73
N ASP A 59 -9.01 -1.49 13.20
CA ASP A 59 -10.00 -2.35 12.59
C ASP A 59 -9.84 -2.50 11.07
N PHE A 60 -8.73 -2.00 10.52
CA PHE A 60 -8.48 -2.07 9.09
C PHE A 60 -8.35 -3.53 8.62
N SER A 61 -9.18 -3.90 7.63
CA SER A 61 -9.11 -5.20 6.99
C SER A 61 -8.04 -5.23 5.89
N SER A 62 -7.22 -6.27 5.84
CA SER A 62 -6.29 -6.43 4.72
C SER A 62 -7.02 -6.69 3.40
N GLY A 63 -6.41 -6.30 2.27
CA GLY A 63 -6.98 -6.55 0.95
C GLY A 63 -6.46 -5.58 -0.10
N ARG A 64 -6.96 -5.72 -1.34
CA ARG A 64 -6.68 -4.77 -2.40
C ARG A 64 -7.38 -3.43 -2.10
N ARG A 65 -6.71 -2.35 -2.49
CA ARG A 65 -7.21 -0.98 -2.38
C ARG A 65 -6.95 -0.28 -3.70
N SER A 66 -7.88 0.58 -4.10
CA SER A 66 -7.66 1.51 -5.20
C SER A 66 -6.58 2.51 -4.80
N ALA A 67 -5.72 2.85 -5.74
CA ALA A 67 -4.68 3.84 -5.53
C ALA A 67 -4.42 4.61 -6.83
N PHE A 68 -4.13 5.89 -6.71
CA PHE A 68 -3.76 6.74 -7.83
C PHE A 68 -2.67 7.73 -7.43
N TRP A 69 -1.83 8.08 -8.39
CA TRP A 69 -0.81 9.11 -8.20
C TRP A 69 -1.45 10.49 -8.32
N ASP A 70 -1.38 11.28 -7.26
CA ASP A 70 -1.76 12.68 -7.24
C ASP A 70 -0.53 13.52 -7.59
N GLN A 71 -0.49 13.98 -8.85
CA GLN A 71 0.63 14.76 -9.39
C GLN A 71 0.78 16.12 -8.70
N ALA A 72 -0.31 16.75 -8.26
CA ALA A 72 -0.26 18.09 -7.68
C ALA A 72 0.39 18.06 -6.28
N ASN A 73 0.14 17.00 -5.53
CA ASN A 73 0.70 16.82 -4.19
C ASN A 73 1.97 15.95 -4.16
N GLY A 74 2.28 15.24 -5.25
CA GLY A 74 3.43 14.35 -5.33
C GLY A 74 3.28 13.11 -4.42
N VAL A 75 2.06 12.57 -4.32
CA VAL A 75 1.74 11.47 -3.40
C VAL A 75 0.96 10.37 -4.10
N LEU A 76 1.14 9.13 -3.63
CA LEU A 76 0.24 8.04 -3.97
C LEU A 76 -0.91 8.02 -2.96
N ARG A 77 -2.13 8.34 -3.41
CA ARG A 77 -3.33 8.29 -2.58
C ARG A 77 -3.92 6.89 -2.65
N VAL A 78 -4.06 6.24 -1.51
CA VAL A 78 -4.62 4.89 -1.37
C VAL A 78 -5.94 5.00 -0.62
N SER A 79 -7.04 4.52 -1.21
CA SER A 79 -8.32 4.45 -0.50
C SER A 79 -8.20 3.49 0.68
N LEU A 80 -8.73 3.85 1.86
CA LEU A 80 -8.86 2.91 2.98
C LEU A 80 -10.10 2.03 2.83
N ALA A 81 -11.08 2.45 2.03
CA ALA A 81 -12.23 1.62 1.68
C ALA A 81 -11.80 0.45 0.79
N PRO A 82 -12.33 -0.77 1.00
CA PRO A 82 -12.05 -1.91 0.14
C PRO A 82 -12.31 -1.58 -1.32
N ASP A 83 -11.46 -2.11 -2.21
CA ASP A 83 -11.73 -2.07 -3.64
C ASP A 83 -13.02 -2.86 -3.91
N SER A 84 -14.02 -2.22 -4.53
CA SER A 84 -15.30 -2.84 -4.85
C SER A 84 -15.21 -3.83 -6.02
N GLY A 85 -14.03 -3.97 -6.64
CA GLY A 85 -13.72 -5.01 -7.61
C GLY A 85 -13.69 -6.40 -6.99
N GLU A 86 -14.79 -7.14 -7.18
CA GLU A 86 -14.99 -8.58 -6.93
C GLU A 86 -14.16 -9.22 -5.81
N SER A 87 -14.82 -9.38 -4.67
CA SER A 87 -14.46 -10.34 -3.63
C SER A 87 -14.22 -11.71 -4.25
N ARG A 88 -12.96 -12.16 -4.32
CA ARG A 88 -12.68 -13.55 -4.64
C ARG A 88 -13.04 -14.39 -3.41
N ALA A 89 -14.32 -14.77 -3.38
CA ALA A 89 -14.97 -15.86 -2.67
C ALA A 89 -14.32 -16.31 -1.35
N SER A 90 -15.04 -16.02 -0.28
CA SER A 90 -15.18 -16.94 0.86
C SER A 90 -15.31 -18.38 0.35
N ARG A 91 -14.32 -19.24 0.61
CA ARG A 91 -14.50 -20.71 0.61
C ARG A 91 -13.39 -21.37 1.42
N GLY A 92 -13.77 -21.76 2.64
CA GLY A 92 -12.98 -22.58 3.55
C GLY A 92 -13.87 -23.00 4.72
N ARG A 93 -14.96 -23.71 4.42
CA ARG A 93 -15.17 -25.12 4.83
C ARG A 93 -16.02 -25.20 6.09
N GLY A 94 -17.34 -25.29 5.89
CA GLY A 94 -18.21 -25.92 6.89
C GLY A 94 -17.66 -27.32 7.15
N ARG A 95 -17.26 -27.57 8.39
CA ARG A 95 -17.19 -28.93 8.93
C ARG A 95 -18.63 -29.39 9.07
N SER A 96 -19.03 -30.31 8.21
CA SER A 96 -20.19 -31.15 8.48
C SER A 96 -19.72 -32.26 9.41
N ASP A 97 -20.25 -32.25 10.63
CA ASP A 97 -20.21 -33.41 11.52
C ASP A 97 -21.23 -34.44 11.01
N VAL A 98 -20.74 -35.62 10.65
CA VAL A 98 -21.43 -36.92 10.76
C VAL A 98 -20.38 -37.94 11.18
#